data_AF-A0A812K6G4-F1
#
_entry.id   AF-A0A812K6G4-F1
#
_cell.length_a   1.000
_cell.length_b   1.000
_cell.length_c   1.000
_cell.angle_alpha   90.00
_cell.angle_beta   90.00
_cell.angle_gamma   90.00
#
_symmetry.space_group_name_H-M   'P 1'
#
loop_
_entity.id
_entity.type
_entity.pdbx_description
1 polymer ?
#
loop_
_entity_poly.entity_id
_entity_poly.type
_entity_poly.pdbx_seq_one_letter_code
_entity_poly.pdbx_strand_id
1 'polypeptide(L)'
;MPSKQVMAKYEAAKSALRRAGATLVEEEWPSEDGQNVLAKAFFQTKMGDEVVSPYRHVFSTFMGQVAQWIHEYLGAGAGIADVIADVQNAGAGHTPFSHMVKFSTNVSEAKLSFILQELRREGLDAWNRLFDEARLDVILIPGLLHTATYDCMASSNCEHQVKDMISGEVASHAEFSSIDLIFMHTLSMKHIPLPKMMVPVGLDPAGKPVGLQLLGRAGPPNSKGLAYSYDQELLKSVDVPFLKTVQTVVRAMVEVDPDLARVEPALVRGPGNLFP
;
A
#
# COMPACT_ATOMS: atom_id res chain seq x y z
N MET A 1 -11.20 7.41 6.04
CA MET A 1 -11.59 6.02 6.40
C MET A 1 -12.10 5.33 5.14
N PRO A 2 -12.14 3.99 5.00
CA PRO A 2 -12.72 3.38 3.81
C PRO A 2 -14.20 3.76 3.66
N SER A 3 -14.66 3.99 2.43
CA SER A 3 -16.07 4.25 2.13
C SER A 3 -16.98 3.09 2.54
N LYS A 4 -18.26 3.41 2.77
CA LYS A 4 -19.31 2.39 2.99
C LYS A 4 -19.32 1.30 1.91
N GLN A 5 -19.12 1.66 0.64
CA GLN A 5 -19.11 0.73 -0.48
C GLN A 5 -17.92 -0.24 -0.42
N VAL A 6 -16.73 0.28 -0.12
CA VAL A 6 -15.53 -0.55 0.08
C VAL A 6 -15.72 -1.47 1.29
N MET A 7 -16.24 -0.95 2.40
CA MET A 7 -16.50 -1.74 3.60
C MET A 7 -17.55 -2.83 3.35
N ALA A 8 -18.60 -2.56 2.56
CA ALA A 8 -19.59 -3.57 2.21
C ALA A 8 -18.95 -4.76 1.47
N LYS A 9 -18.05 -4.50 0.52
CA LYS A 9 -17.29 -5.56 -0.18
C LYS A 9 -16.30 -6.27 0.74
N TYR A 10 -15.66 -5.55 1.65
CA TYR A 10 -14.77 -6.15 2.66
C TYR A 10 -15.52 -7.11 3.59
N GLU A 11 -16.68 -6.72 4.12
CA GLU A 11 -17.50 -7.58 4.97
C GLU A 11 -18.11 -8.77 4.20
N ALA A 12 -18.50 -8.57 2.94
CA ALA A 12 -18.92 -9.66 2.06
C ALA A 12 -17.78 -10.68 1.85
N ALA A 13 -16.56 -10.22 1.60
CA ALA A 13 -15.38 -11.06 1.48
C ALA A 13 -15.08 -11.85 2.76
N LYS A 14 -15.10 -11.21 3.93
CA LYS A 14 -14.98 -11.90 5.23
C LYS A 14 -16.04 -12.99 5.39
N SER A 15 -17.30 -12.65 5.11
CA SER A 15 -18.42 -13.59 5.20
C SER A 15 -18.25 -14.78 4.27
N ALA A 16 -17.87 -14.54 3.01
CA ALA A 16 -17.62 -15.58 2.01
C ALA A 16 -16.46 -16.51 2.44
N LEU A 17 -15.34 -15.94 2.90
CA LEU A 17 -14.19 -16.72 3.39
C LEU A 17 -14.55 -17.59 4.60
N ARG A 18 -15.29 -17.04 5.57
CA ARG A 18 -15.77 -17.81 6.73
C ARG A 18 -16.66 -18.99 6.28
N ARG A 19 -17.57 -18.77 5.34
CA ARG A 19 -18.42 -19.82 4.76
C ARG A 19 -17.62 -20.85 3.94
N ALA A 20 -16.53 -20.43 3.31
CA ALA A 20 -15.59 -21.33 2.62
C ALA A 20 -14.70 -22.15 3.57
N GLY A 21 -14.84 -21.96 4.89
CA GLY A 21 -14.08 -22.69 5.91
C GLY A 21 -12.77 -22.03 6.33
N ALA A 22 -12.51 -20.79 5.92
CA ALA A 22 -11.35 -20.04 6.41
C ALA A 22 -11.55 -19.61 7.87
N THR A 23 -10.48 -19.74 8.67
CA THR A 23 -10.43 -19.17 10.02
C THR A 23 -10.13 -17.68 9.91
N LEU A 24 -11.04 -16.84 10.38
CA LEU A 24 -10.79 -15.40 10.49
C LEU A 24 -10.22 -15.09 11.86
N VAL A 25 -9.06 -14.42 11.87
CA VAL A 25 -8.42 -13.93 13.09
C VAL A 25 -8.61 -12.41 13.14
N GLU A 26 -9.24 -11.92 14.20
CA GLU A 26 -9.49 -10.50 14.44
C GLU A 26 -8.60 -10.03 15.60
N GLU A 27 -7.29 -10.12 15.40
CA GLU A 27 -6.26 -9.71 16.36
C GLU A 27 -5.43 -8.55 15.81
N GLU A 28 -4.96 -7.69 16.71
CA GLU A 28 -3.99 -6.64 16.41
C GLU A 28 -2.57 -7.18 16.56
N TRP A 29 -1.57 -6.44 16.05
CA TRP A 29 -0.17 -6.75 16.35
C TRP A 29 0.06 -6.83 17.87
N PRO A 30 0.94 -7.74 18.34
CA PRO A 30 1.17 -7.95 19.75
C PRO A 30 1.66 -6.68 20.43
N SER A 31 1.47 -6.62 21.74
CA SER A 31 1.90 -5.48 22.56
C SER A 31 3.02 -5.87 23.51
N GLU A 32 4.01 -4.99 23.66
CA GLU A 32 5.09 -5.07 24.65
C GLU A 32 5.08 -3.79 25.48
N ASP A 33 5.16 -3.92 26.81
CA ASP A 33 5.11 -2.78 27.75
C ASP A 33 3.89 -1.87 27.53
N GLY A 34 2.75 -2.46 27.14
CA GLY A 34 1.51 -1.74 26.85
C GLY A 34 1.47 -1.02 25.50
N GLN A 35 2.45 -1.25 24.63
CA GLN A 35 2.55 -0.61 23.31
C GLN A 35 2.52 -1.64 22.18
N ASN A 36 1.73 -1.36 21.13
CA ASN A 36 1.70 -2.16 19.92
C ASN A 36 3.07 -2.13 19.22
N VAL A 37 3.65 -3.31 18.95
CA VAL A 37 5.05 -3.43 18.49
C VAL A 37 5.25 -2.83 17.10
N LEU A 38 4.26 -2.93 16.21
CA LEU A 38 4.33 -2.35 14.87
C LEU A 38 4.26 -0.83 14.95
N ALA A 39 3.35 -0.29 15.77
CA ALA A 39 3.23 1.15 15.96
C ALA A 39 4.52 1.74 16.56
N LYS A 40 5.15 1.05 17.50
CA LYS A 40 6.45 1.44 18.07
C LYS A 40 7.53 1.49 16.98
N ALA A 41 7.69 0.41 16.21
CA ALA A 41 8.70 0.32 15.15
C ALA A 41 8.50 1.35 14.03
N PHE A 42 7.26 1.71 13.68
CA PHE A 42 6.99 2.64 12.57
C PHE A 42 6.93 4.10 12.99
N PHE A 43 6.58 4.40 14.24
CA PHE A 43 6.22 5.77 14.64
C PHE A 43 6.92 6.27 15.90
N GLN A 44 7.72 5.44 16.58
CA GLN A 44 8.32 5.82 17.87
C GLN A 44 9.83 5.60 17.94
N THR A 45 10.44 4.91 16.98
CA THR A 45 11.89 4.75 16.91
C THR A 45 12.58 6.11 16.66
N LYS A 46 13.68 6.35 17.38
CA LYS A 46 14.38 7.64 17.39
C LYS A 46 15.79 7.55 16.83
N MET A 47 16.21 8.61 16.15
CA MET A 47 17.60 8.87 15.80
C MET A 47 18.08 10.05 16.67
N GLY A 48 18.78 9.74 17.76
CA GLY A 48 19.03 10.71 18.82
C GLY A 48 17.73 11.07 19.55
N ASP A 49 17.40 12.35 19.66
CA ASP A 49 16.15 12.83 20.27
C ASP A 49 14.98 12.94 19.28
N GLU A 50 15.24 12.80 17.98
CA GLU A 50 14.24 12.94 16.93
C GLU A 50 13.54 11.61 16.64
N VAL A 51 12.20 11.60 16.65
CA VAL A 51 11.42 10.48 16.14
C VAL A 51 11.50 10.45 14.61
N VAL A 52 12.01 9.35 14.06
CA VAL A 52 12.09 9.15 12.62
C VAL A 52 11.00 8.19 12.19
N SER A 53 10.20 8.60 11.22
CA SER A 53 9.14 7.73 10.69
C SER A 53 9.37 7.42 9.22
N PRO A 54 9.13 6.17 8.79
CA PRO A 54 9.41 5.73 7.44
C PRO A 54 8.31 6.17 6.46
N TYR A 55 7.31 6.97 6.83
CA TYR A 55 6.21 7.24 5.89
C TYR A 55 6.59 8.09 4.67
N ARG A 56 7.77 8.74 4.64
CA ARG A 56 8.21 9.59 3.51
C ARG A 56 9.44 9.11 2.74
N HIS A 57 10.23 8.17 3.28
CA HIS A 57 11.48 7.74 2.64
C HIS A 57 11.28 7.21 1.21
N VAL A 58 10.11 6.63 0.92
CA VAL A 58 9.79 6.07 -0.41
C VAL A 58 9.88 7.11 -1.52
N PHE A 59 9.56 8.37 -1.23
CA PHE A 59 9.66 9.44 -2.22
C PHE A 59 11.12 9.85 -2.48
N SER A 60 11.97 9.79 -1.45
CA SER A 60 13.40 10.02 -1.58
C SER A 60 14.09 8.90 -2.35
N THR A 61 13.73 7.64 -2.12
CA THR A 61 14.31 6.50 -2.85
C THR A 61 13.78 6.38 -4.27
N PHE A 62 12.51 6.70 -4.52
CA PHE A 62 11.92 6.67 -5.86
C PHE A 62 12.68 7.55 -6.85
N MET A 63 13.01 8.79 -6.48
CA MET A 63 13.74 9.68 -7.39
C MET A 63 15.15 9.18 -7.69
N GLY A 64 15.83 8.58 -6.71
CA GLY A 64 17.11 7.92 -6.92
C GLY A 64 16.98 6.75 -7.91
N GLN A 65 15.93 5.95 -7.81
CA GLN A 65 15.66 4.84 -8.73
C GLN A 65 15.35 5.32 -10.16
N VAL A 66 14.58 6.41 -10.32
CA VAL A 66 14.31 6.98 -11.65
C VAL A 66 15.59 7.52 -12.28
N ALA A 67 16.41 8.26 -11.52
CA ALA A 67 17.70 8.76 -11.98
C ALA A 67 18.64 7.61 -12.40
N GLN A 68 18.71 6.55 -11.59
CA GLN A 68 19.47 5.34 -11.90
C GLN A 68 18.96 4.66 -13.17
N TRP A 69 17.64 4.52 -13.33
CA TRP A 69 17.05 3.94 -14.54
C TRP A 69 17.37 4.76 -15.79
N ILE A 70 17.28 6.09 -15.73
CA ILE A 70 17.66 6.98 -16.85
C ILE A 70 19.12 6.76 -17.21
N HIS A 71 19.99 6.66 -16.20
CA HIS A 71 21.41 6.39 -16.41
C HIS A 71 21.67 5.03 -17.07
N GLU A 72 21.10 3.96 -16.51
CA GLU A 72 21.35 2.59 -16.97
C GLU A 72 20.69 2.29 -18.32
N TYR A 73 19.48 2.78 -18.55
CA TYR A 73 18.69 2.45 -19.75
C TYR A 73 18.95 3.39 -20.92
N LEU A 74 19.05 4.70 -20.65
CA LEU A 74 19.22 5.73 -21.70
C LEU A 74 20.69 6.16 -21.85
N GLY A 75 21.58 5.77 -20.94
CA GLY A 75 22.98 6.23 -20.93
C GLY A 75 23.14 7.72 -20.64
N ALA A 76 22.09 8.38 -20.14
CA ALA A 76 22.07 9.81 -19.88
C ALA A 76 22.44 10.12 -18.42
N GLY A 77 23.24 11.16 -18.20
CA GLY A 77 23.44 11.69 -16.85
C GLY A 77 22.20 12.44 -16.40
N ALA A 78 21.48 11.90 -15.42
CA ALA A 78 20.35 12.58 -14.78
C ALA A 78 20.50 12.46 -13.26
N GLY A 79 20.44 13.60 -12.58
CA GLY A 79 20.34 13.65 -11.12
C GLY A 79 18.89 13.70 -10.65
N ILE A 80 18.69 13.56 -9.33
CA ILE A 80 17.38 13.74 -8.69
C ILE A 80 16.78 15.11 -9.03
N ALA A 81 17.61 16.15 -9.12
CA ALA A 81 17.18 17.51 -9.48
C ALA A 81 16.57 17.59 -10.89
N ASP A 82 17.18 16.90 -11.87
CA ASP A 82 16.70 16.87 -13.25
C ASP A 82 15.36 16.13 -13.34
N VAL A 83 15.25 15.00 -12.63
CA VAL A 83 13.99 14.24 -12.54
C VAL A 83 12.88 15.11 -11.94
N ILE A 84 13.16 15.82 -10.85
CA ILE A 84 12.17 16.71 -10.21
C ILE A 84 11.75 17.84 -11.17
N ALA A 85 12.68 18.43 -11.91
CA ALA A 85 12.39 19.51 -12.84
C ALA A 85 11.47 19.07 -14.00
N ASP A 86 11.51 17.78 -14.37
CA ASP A 86 10.68 17.23 -15.44
C ASP A 86 9.28 16.76 -14.98
N VAL A 87 9.02 16.73 -13.67
CA VAL A 87 7.70 16.35 -13.12
C VAL A 87 6.65 17.42 -13.43
N GLN A 88 5.64 17.05 -14.22
CA GLN A 88 4.53 17.93 -14.61
C GLN A 88 3.26 17.69 -13.76
N ASN A 89 2.44 18.73 -13.62
CA ASN A 89 1.09 18.63 -13.03
C ASN A 89 0.09 18.05 -14.06
N ALA A 90 -0.92 17.33 -13.57
CA ALA A 90 -2.01 16.81 -14.40
C ALA A 90 -3.37 17.33 -13.89
N GLY A 91 -3.71 18.57 -14.24
CA GLY A 91 -4.92 19.24 -13.73
C GLY A 91 -4.77 19.75 -12.30
N ALA A 92 -5.87 20.27 -11.73
CA ALA A 92 -5.85 20.96 -10.43
C ALA A 92 -5.62 20.02 -9.24
N GLY A 93 -6.09 18.78 -9.32
CA GLY A 93 -6.01 17.79 -8.24
C GLY A 93 -4.77 16.89 -8.24
N HIS A 94 -3.92 16.96 -9.28
CA HIS A 94 -2.71 16.13 -9.39
C HIS A 94 -1.47 17.02 -9.57
N THR A 95 -0.88 17.41 -8.44
CA THR A 95 0.31 18.25 -8.38
C THR A 95 1.50 17.49 -7.76
N PRO A 96 2.11 16.53 -8.49
CA PRO A 96 3.18 15.70 -7.96
C PRO A 96 4.43 16.53 -7.64
N PHE A 97 4.71 17.60 -8.39
CA PHE A 97 5.91 18.42 -8.21
C PHE A 97 6.10 18.91 -6.77
N SER A 98 5.08 19.53 -6.17
CA SER A 98 5.15 20.06 -4.81
C SER A 98 5.39 18.96 -3.77
N HIS A 99 4.81 17.78 -3.98
CA HIS A 99 5.00 16.62 -3.12
C HIS A 99 6.42 16.06 -3.26
N MET A 100 6.89 15.90 -4.50
CA MET A 100 8.22 15.37 -4.78
C MET A 100 9.33 16.27 -4.24
N VAL A 101 9.24 17.59 -4.43
CA VAL A 101 10.18 18.56 -3.85
C VAL A 101 10.12 18.49 -2.32
N LYS A 102 8.92 18.65 -1.74
CA LYS A 102 8.76 18.69 -0.28
C LYS A 102 9.24 17.41 0.40
N PHE A 103 9.07 16.24 -0.21
CA PHE A 103 9.45 14.97 0.41
C PHE A 103 10.91 14.60 0.16
N SER A 104 11.46 14.94 -1.00
CA SER A 104 12.88 14.69 -1.28
C SER A 104 13.81 15.55 -0.42
N THR A 105 13.44 16.80 -0.11
CA THR A 105 14.29 17.70 0.70
C THR A 105 14.21 17.43 2.21
N ASN A 106 13.24 16.63 2.67
CA ASN A 106 12.99 16.42 4.10
C ASN A 106 13.73 15.21 4.70
N VAL A 107 14.41 14.40 3.88
CA VAL A 107 15.13 13.20 4.33
C VAL A 107 16.61 13.37 4.00
N SER A 108 17.42 13.71 5.01
CA SER A 108 18.88 13.71 4.85
C SER A 108 19.40 12.28 4.60
N GLU A 109 20.58 12.16 4.02
CA GLU A 109 21.23 10.85 3.81
C GLU A 109 21.38 10.06 5.11
N ALA A 110 21.71 10.74 6.22
CA ALA A 110 21.78 10.12 7.54
C ALA A 110 20.42 9.53 7.98
N LYS A 111 19.32 10.28 7.79
CA LYS A 111 17.96 9.78 8.08
C LYS A 111 17.58 8.62 7.17
N LEU A 112 17.90 8.71 5.88
CA LEU A 112 17.63 7.62 4.94
C LEU A 112 18.42 6.37 5.33
N SER A 113 19.69 6.50 5.67
CA SER A 113 20.53 5.40 6.15
C SER A 113 19.95 4.77 7.41
N PHE A 114 19.56 5.60 8.38
CA PHE A 114 18.89 5.13 9.61
C PHE A 114 17.59 4.37 9.29
N ILE A 115 16.78 4.87 8.35
CA ILE A 115 15.55 4.20 7.92
C ILE A 115 15.85 2.82 7.29
N LEU A 116 16.83 2.76 6.39
CA LEU A 116 17.15 1.54 5.66
C LEU A 116 17.86 0.48 6.52
N GLN A 117 18.62 0.89 7.53
CA GLN A 117 19.42 -0.01 8.38
C GLN A 117 18.68 -0.42 9.66
N GLU A 118 18.09 0.53 10.38
CA GLU A 118 17.47 0.26 11.70
C GLU A 118 15.96 0.05 11.59
N LEU A 119 15.22 1.07 11.14
CA LEU A 119 13.76 1.02 11.07
C LEU A 119 13.25 -0.12 10.19
N ARG A 120 13.92 -0.40 9.07
CA ARG A 120 13.56 -1.49 8.18
C ARG A 120 13.66 -2.85 8.84
N ARG A 121 14.67 -3.07 9.69
CA ARG A 121 14.85 -4.32 10.44
C ARG A 121 13.79 -4.42 11.54
N GLU A 122 13.65 -3.40 12.37
CA GLU A 122 12.65 -3.37 13.45
C GLU A 122 11.23 -3.53 12.91
N GLY A 123 10.92 -2.84 11.82
CA GLY A 123 9.63 -2.90 11.14
C GLY A 123 9.33 -4.29 10.57
N LEU A 124 10.34 -4.97 10.01
CA LEU A 124 10.18 -6.32 9.48
C LEU A 124 9.91 -7.33 10.60
N ASP A 125 10.68 -7.25 11.68
CA ASP A 125 10.51 -8.14 12.83
C ASP A 125 9.12 -7.92 13.46
N ALA A 126 8.75 -6.66 13.72
CA ALA A 126 7.44 -6.30 14.26
C ALA A 126 6.28 -6.73 13.34
N TRP A 127 6.41 -6.56 12.02
CA TRP A 127 5.40 -6.98 11.04
C TRP A 127 5.15 -8.49 11.12
N ASN A 128 6.22 -9.27 11.10
CA ASN A 128 6.16 -10.72 11.04
C ASN A 128 5.66 -11.37 12.34
N ARG A 129 5.75 -10.69 13.48
CA ARG A 129 5.24 -11.21 14.75
C ARG A 129 3.76 -11.57 14.70
N LEU A 130 2.92 -10.76 14.04
CA LEU A 130 1.50 -11.10 13.90
C LEU A 130 1.31 -12.40 13.10
N PHE A 131 2.07 -12.59 12.01
CA PHE A 131 2.03 -13.82 11.23
C PHE A 131 2.50 -15.03 12.03
N ASP A 132 3.60 -14.87 12.78
CA ASP A 132 4.23 -15.98 13.49
C ASP A 132 3.43 -16.37 14.76
N GLU A 133 2.92 -15.38 15.53
CA GLU A 133 2.18 -15.62 16.78
C GLU A 133 0.73 -16.06 16.53
N ALA A 134 0.03 -15.40 15.60
CA ALA A 134 -1.36 -15.75 15.27
C ALA A 134 -1.47 -16.82 14.17
N ARG A 135 -0.33 -17.28 13.63
CA ARG A 135 -0.24 -18.28 12.54
C ARG A 135 -1.06 -17.88 11.31
N LEU A 136 -0.89 -16.64 10.87
CA LEU A 136 -1.59 -16.11 9.70
C LEU A 136 -0.95 -16.59 8.40
N ASP A 137 -1.77 -16.92 7.41
CA ASP A 137 -1.32 -17.12 6.03
C ASP A 137 -1.28 -15.82 5.23
N VAL A 138 -2.24 -14.92 5.51
CA VAL A 138 -2.44 -13.65 4.81
C VAL A 138 -3.25 -12.69 5.66
N ILE A 139 -3.04 -11.39 5.47
CA ILE A 139 -3.90 -10.33 6.02
C ILE A 139 -4.77 -9.78 4.89
N LEU A 140 -6.09 -9.72 5.11
CA LEU A 140 -7.04 -9.06 4.21
C LEU A 140 -7.37 -7.67 4.74
N ILE A 141 -7.27 -6.65 3.88
CA ILE A 141 -7.67 -5.27 4.21
C ILE A 141 -8.42 -4.62 3.03
N PRO A 142 -9.15 -3.52 3.27
CA PRO A 142 -9.58 -2.60 2.22
C PRO A 142 -8.40 -2.16 1.34
N GLY A 143 -8.56 -2.26 0.02
CA GLY A 143 -7.46 -2.01 -0.92
C GLY A 143 -7.27 -0.54 -1.30
N LEU A 144 -8.35 0.21 -1.43
CA LEU A 144 -8.34 1.68 -1.52
C LEU A 144 -9.38 2.20 -0.54
N LEU A 145 -9.17 3.38 0.03
CA LEU A 145 -10.19 3.96 0.90
C LEU A 145 -11.45 4.34 0.10
N HIS A 146 -11.29 4.79 -1.15
CA HIS A 146 -12.38 5.23 -2.04
C HIS A 146 -12.11 4.84 -3.50
N THR A 147 -13.17 4.77 -4.30
CA THR A 147 -13.15 4.47 -5.73
C THR A 147 -13.13 5.78 -6.55
N ALA A 148 -12.06 6.55 -6.41
CA ALA A 148 -11.90 7.80 -7.14
C ALA A 148 -11.61 7.54 -8.62
N THR A 149 -12.24 8.32 -9.51
CA THR A 149 -11.92 8.35 -10.94
C THR A 149 -10.98 9.51 -11.23
N TYR A 150 -10.18 9.40 -12.29
CA TYR A 150 -9.35 10.53 -12.75
C TYR A 150 -10.17 11.76 -13.05
N ASP A 151 -11.34 11.59 -13.68
CA ASP A 151 -12.28 12.67 -13.97
C ASP A 151 -12.71 13.37 -12.68
N CYS A 152 -13.16 12.62 -11.66
CA CYS A 152 -13.63 13.25 -10.43
C CYS A 152 -12.50 13.93 -9.65
N MET A 153 -11.28 13.38 -9.70
CA MET A 153 -10.10 13.98 -9.06
C MET A 153 -9.68 15.27 -9.78
N ALA A 154 -9.72 15.27 -11.11
CA ALA A 154 -9.39 16.43 -11.93
C ALA A 154 -10.39 17.58 -11.71
N SER A 155 -11.66 17.27 -11.50
CA SER A 155 -12.73 18.24 -11.21
C SER A 155 -12.96 18.51 -9.71
N SER A 156 -12.20 17.88 -8.81
CA SER A 156 -12.33 18.02 -7.35
C SER A 156 -13.76 17.77 -6.82
N ASN A 157 -14.46 16.77 -7.36
CA ASN A 157 -15.83 16.41 -6.98
C ASN A 157 -15.95 14.96 -6.45
N CYS A 158 -14.83 14.29 -6.21
CA CYS A 158 -14.85 12.97 -5.59
C CYS A 158 -15.24 13.11 -4.10
N GLU A 159 -16.46 12.73 -3.73
CA GLU A 159 -16.85 12.69 -2.31
C GLU A 159 -16.20 11.50 -1.59
N HIS A 160 -15.63 11.76 -0.42
CA HIS A 160 -15.03 10.75 0.44
C HIS A 160 -15.36 10.97 1.91
N GLN A 161 -15.27 9.90 2.71
CA GLN A 161 -15.64 9.90 4.11
C GLN A 161 -14.40 10.13 4.99
N VAL A 162 -14.43 11.24 5.72
CA VAL A 162 -13.43 11.58 6.73
C VAL A 162 -14.09 11.43 8.10
N LYS A 163 -13.42 10.69 8.98
CA LYS A 163 -13.81 10.63 10.38
C LYS A 163 -13.02 11.70 11.12
N ASP A 164 -13.71 12.62 11.75
CA ASP A 164 -13.10 13.54 12.68
C ASP A 164 -12.66 12.76 13.93
N MET A 165 -11.37 12.85 14.26
CA MET A 165 -10.79 12.02 15.32
C MET A 165 -11.13 12.52 16.73
N ILE A 166 -11.68 13.73 16.88
CA ILE A 166 -12.04 14.34 18.17
C ILE A 166 -13.50 14.05 18.51
N SER A 167 -14.41 14.43 17.61
CA SER A 167 -15.85 14.23 17.74
C SER A 167 -16.29 12.82 17.37
N GLY A 168 -15.52 12.12 16.54
CA GLY A 168 -15.89 10.82 15.98
C GLY A 168 -16.89 10.91 14.81
N GLU A 169 -17.36 12.10 14.45
CA GLU A 169 -18.32 12.33 13.37
C GLU A 169 -17.70 11.99 12.01
N VAL A 170 -18.54 11.52 11.09
CA VAL A 170 -18.12 11.20 9.71
C VAL A 170 -18.72 12.24 8.77
N ALA A 171 -17.87 13.01 8.11
CA ALA A 171 -18.25 14.02 7.13
C ALA A 171 -17.79 13.61 5.72
N SER A 172 -18.52 14.10 4.72
CA SER A 172 -18.14 13.95 3.31
C SER A 172 -17.33 15.15 2.87
N HIS A 173 -16.14 14.93 2.32
CA HIS A 173 -15.27 15.97 1.78
C HIS A 173 -15.01 15.72 0.29
N ALA A 174 -14.85 16.77 -0.51
CA ALA A 174 -14.49 16.66 -1.93
C ALA A 174 -12.98 16.84 -2.17
N GLU A 175 -12.30 17.49 -1.24
CA GLU A 175 -10.87 17.79 -1.31
C GLU A 175 -10.04 16.66 -0.70
N PHE A 176 -9.37 15.87 -1.53
CA PHE A 176 -8.32 14.95 -1.10
C PHE A 176 -7.32 14.71 -2.23
N SER A 177 -6.13 14.25 -1.86
CA SER A 177 -5.09 13.84 -2.79
C SER A 177 -5.16 12.34 -3.06
N SER A 178 -4.71 11.90 -4.24
CA SER A 178 -4.57 10.46 -4.53
C SER A 178 -3.73 9.72 -3.49
N ILE A 179 -2.80 10.42 -2.83
CA ILE A 179 -2.00 9.89 -1.73
C ILE A 179 -2.89 9.47 -0.56
N ASP A 180 -3.86 10.29 -0.16
CA ASP A 180 -4.74 10.01 1.00
C ASP A 180 -5.48 8.67 0.85
N LEU A 181 -5.81 8.26 -0.38
CA LEU A 181 -6.48 6.99 -0.67
C LEU A 181 -5.62 5.76 -0.44
N ILE A 182 -4.31 5.88 -0.65
CA ILE A 182 -3.37 4.75 -0.69
C ILE A 182 -2.39 4.77 0.49
N PHE A 183 -2.27 5.90 1.18
CA PHE A 183 -1.15 6.18 2.05
C PHE A 183 -1.02 5.17 3.19
N MET A 184 -2.12 4.93 3.91
CA MET A 184 -2.09 4.15 5.16
C MET A 184 -1.72 2.67 4.97
N HIS A 185 -2.08 2.05 3.86
CA HIS A 185 -1.85 0.61 3.63
C HIS A 185 -0.87 0.33 2.48
N THR A 186 -0.79 1.21 1.49
CA THR A 186 0.12 1.02 0.36
C THR A 186 1.50 1.62 0.61
N LEU A 187 1.57 2.87 1.11
CA LEU A 187 2.82 3.65 1.17
C LEU A 187 3.56 3.56 2.51
N SER A 188 2.83 3.59 3.63
CA SER A 188 3.41 3.59 5.00
C SER A 188 4.41 2.46 5.25
N MET A 189 4.18 1.30 4.62
CA MET A 189 5.00 0.09 4.82
C MET A 189 6.03 -0.15 3.73
N LYS A 190 6.28 0.81 2.82
CA LYS A 190 7.20 0.60 1.69
C LYS A 190 8.67 0.42 2.07
N HIS A 191 9.04 0.74 3.32
CA HIS A 191 10.38 0.48 3.81
C HIS A 191 10.64 -1.02 3.97
N ILE A 192 9.63 -1.79 4.38
CA ILE A 192 9.77 -3.25 4.55
C ILE A 192 9.39 -4.00 3.26
N PRO A 193 10.21 -4.98 2.81
CA PRO A 193 9.91 -5.76 1.61
C PRO A 193 8.88 -6.85 1.95
N LEU A 194 7.60 -6.51 1.85
CA LEU A 194 6.50 -7.45 2.08
C LEU A 194 5.66 -7.62 0.81
N PRO A 195 5.21 -8.84 0.48
CA PRO A 195 4.38 -9.07 -0.69
C PRO A 195 2.96 -8.56 -0.48
N LYS A 196 2.46 -7.81 -1.45
CA LYS A 196 1.11 -7.23 -1.46
C LYS A 196 0.44 -7.52 -2.78
N MET A 197 -0.84 -7.88 -2.76
CA MET A 197 -1.63 -8.03 -3.98
C MET A 197 -2.96 -7.29 -3.84
N MET A 198 -3.26 -6.43 -4.82
CA MET A 198 -4.58 -5.84 -4.99
C MET A 198 -5.45 -6.82 -5.79
N VAL A 199 -6.61 -7.19 -5.24
CA VAL A 199 -7.57 -8.09 -5.85
C VAL A 199 -8.86 -7.32 -6.14
N PRO A 200 -9.31 -7.25 -7.41
CA PRO A 200 -10.63 -6.72 -7.74
C PRO A 200 -11.73 -7.62 -7.17
N VAL A 201 -12.72 -7.02 -6.49
CA VAL A 201 -13.84 -7.72 -5.84
C VAL A 201 -15.20 -7.25 -6.35
N GLY A 202 -15.30 -7.16 -7.68
CA GLY A 202 -16.49 -6.69 -8.38
C GLY A 202 -16.67 -5.16 -8.34
N LEU A 203 -17.92 -4.74 -8.56
CA LEU A 203 -18.30 -3.33 -8.64
C LEU A 203 -19.12 -2.92 -7.41
N ASP A 204 -19.09 -1.63 -7.08
CA ASP A 204 -20.04 -1.00 -6.16
C ASP A 204 -21.40 -0.73 -6.85
N PRO A 205 -22.45 -0.27 -6.11
CA PRO A 205 -23.76 0.02 -6.71
C PRO A 205 -23.75 1.10 -7.80
N ALA A 206 -22.71 1.93 -7.88
CA ALA A 206 -22.53 2.94 -8.92
C ALA A 206 -21.71 2.41 -10.12
N GLY A 207 -21.37 1.12 -10.12
CA GLY A 207 -20.60 0.48 -11.18
C GLY A 207 -19.09 0.73 -11.09
N LYS A 208 -18.58 1.26 -9.97
CA LYS A 208 -17.14 1.53 -9.80
C LYS A 208 -16.40 0.29 -9.28
N PRO A 209 -15.20 -0.02 -9.79
CA PRO A 209 -14.45 -1.18 -9.33
C PRO A 209 -13.99 -1.02 -7.89
N VAL A 210 -14.18 -2.06 -7.07
CA VAL A 210 -13.69 -2.14 -5.69
C VAL A 210 -12.55 -3.14 -5.62
N GLY A 211 -11.50 -2.79 -4.88
CA GLY A 211 -10.35 -3.67 -4.63
C GLY A 211 -10.16 -3.93 -3.13
N LEU A 212 -9.78 -5.16 -2.80
CA LEU A 212 -9.21 -5.52 -1.49
C LEU A 212 -7.73 -5.80 -1.66
N GLN A 213 -6.96 -5.60 -0.59
CA GLN A 213 -5.54 -5.89 -0.60
C GLN A 213 -5.25 -7.07 0.35
N LEU A 214 -4.49 -8.02 -0.18
CA LEU A 214 -3.93 -9.14 0.56
C LEU A 214 -2.46 -8.83 0.83
N LEU A 215 -2.04 -8.96 2.08
CA LEU A 215 -0.68 -8.72 2.54
C LEU A 215 -0.10 -10.01 3.10
N GLY A 216 1.11 -10.36 2.69
CA GLY A 216 1.79 -11.55 3.20
C GLY A 216 2.85 -11.24 4.25
N ARG A 217 3.43 -12.32 4.77
CA ARG A 217 4.61 -12.30 5.62
C ARG A 217 5.79 -11.67 4.85
N ALA A 218 6.61 -10.87 5.51
CA ALA A 218 7.81 -10.31 4.91
C ALA A 218 8.94 -11.35 4.90
N GLY A 219 9.33 -11.77 3.69
CA GLY A 219 10.39 -12.76 3.47
C GLY A 219 9.97 -14.20 3.76
N PRO A 220 10.84 -15.18 3.44
CA PRO A 220 10.57 -16.59 3.69
C PRO A 220 10.31 -16.87 5.18
N PRO A 221 9.54 -17.92 5.51
CA PRO A 221 9.44 -18.42 6.89
C PRO A 221 10.85 -18.65 7.48
N ASN A 222 11.05 -18.30 8.74
CA ASN A 222 12.32 -18.40 9.46
C ASN A 222 13.48 -17.54 8.93
N SER A 223 13.26 -16.71 7.90
CA SER A 223 14.27 -15.73 7.50
C SER A 223 14.47 -14.71 8.63
N LYS A 224 15.73 -14.41 8.94
CA LYS A 224 16.11 -13.40 9.93
C LYS A 224 16.67 -12.17 9.20
N GLY A 225 16.12 -11.00 9.51
CA GLY A 225 16.54 -9.74 8.91
C GLY A 225 16.29 -9.64 7.42
N LEU A 226 17.13 -8.87 6.73
CA LEU A 226 16.88 -8.39 5.35
C LEU A 226 17.73 -9.07 4.28
N ALA A 227 18.55 -10.07 4.64
CA ALA A 227 19.50 -10.68 3.71
C ALA A 227 18.81 -11.22 2.43
N TYR A 228 17.62 -11.82 2.57
CA TYR A 228 16.84 -12.32 1.42
C TYR A 228 16.47 -11.22 0.42
N SER A 229 16.33 -9.96 0.86
CA SER A 229 15.94 -8.85 0.00
C SER A 229 17.07 -8.37 -0.92
N TYR A 230 18.27 -8.95 -0.79
CA TYR A 230 19.43 -8.69 -1.64
C TYR A 230 19.86 -9.92 -2.45
N ASP A 231 19.19 -11.07 -2.28
CA ASP A 231 19.46 -12.29 -3.02
C ASP A 231 18.63 -12.32 -4.31
N GLN A 232 19.27 -12.00 -5.45
CA GLN A 232 18.61 -11.90 -6.75
C GLN A 232 17.95 -13.21 -7.21
N GLU A 233 18.52 -14.37 -6.87
CA GLU A 233 17.95 -15.66 -7.29
C GLU A 233 16.73 -16.00 -6.44
N LEU A 234 16.82 -15.77 -5.13
CA LEU A 234 15.69 -15.97 -4.22
C LEU A 234 14.52 -15.04 -4.55
N LEU A 235 14.80 -13.76 -4.86
CA LEU A 235 13.77 -12.76 -5.19
C LEU A 235 12.90 -13.15 -6.40
N LYS A 236 13.39 -13.99 -7.31
CA LYS A 236 12.59 -14.49 -8.45
C LYS A 236 11.44 -15.41 -8.03
N SER A 237 11.51 -15.98 -6.83
CA SER A 237 10.60 -17.05 -6.39
C SER A 237 10.02 -16.88 -4.99
N VAL A 238 10.57 -15.97 -4.18
CA VAL A 238 10.19 -15.78 -2.77
C VAL A 238 8.69 -15.53 -2.56
N ASP A 239 8.04 -14.85 -3.51
CA ASP A 239 6.62 -14.49 -3.42
C ASP A 239 5.68 -15.55 -4.01
N VAL A 240 6.19 -16.60 -4.68
CA VAL A 240 5.36 -17.65 -5.30
C VAL A 240 4.41 -18.33 -4.29
N PRO A 241 4.84 -18.68 -3.05
CA PRO A 241 3.92 -19.21 -2.04
C PRO A 241 2.78 -18.24 -1.72
N PHE A 242 3.08 -16.95 -1.54
CA PHE A 242 2.08 -15.92 -1.29
C PHE A 242 1.07 -15.82 -2.45
N LEU A 243 1.54 -15.84 -3.70
CA LEU A 243 0.66 -15.81 -4.87
C LEU A 243 -0.30 -17.01 -4.92
N LYS A 244 0.16 -18.20 -4.52
CA LYS A 244 -0.70 -19.40 -4.41
C LYS A 244 -1.73 -19.27 -3.28
N THR A 245 -1.35 -18.69 -2.14
CA THR A 245 -2.28 -18.37 -1.05
C THR A 245 -3.34 -17.39 -1.52
N VAL A 246 -2.95 -16.30 -2.18
CA VAL A 246 -3.89 -15.32 -2.75
C VAL A 246 -4.83 -15.99 -3.74
N GLN A 247 -4.33 -16.79 -4.68
CA GLN A 247 -5.18 -17.51 -5.64
C GLN A 247 -6.21 -18.39 -4.94
N THR A 248 -5.81 -19.09 -3.87
CA THR A 248 -6.69 -19.96 -3.09
C THR A 248 -7.77 -19.15 -2.36
N VAL A 249 -7.39 -18.06 -1.70
CA VAL A 249 -8.30 -17.16 -0.97
C VAL A 249 -9.31 -16.53 -1.93
N VAL A 250 -8.86 -16.02 -3.08
CA VAL A 250 -9.74 -15.39 -4.08
C VAL A 250 -10.71 -16.41 -4.67
N ARG A 251 -10.24 -17.60 -5.04
CA ARG A 251 -11.10 -18.66 -5.54
C ARG A 251 -12.18 -19.04 -4.52
N ALA A 252 -11.79 -19.29 -3.27
CA ALA A 252 -12.72 -19.67 -2.20
C ALA A 252 -13.78 -18.59 -1.95
N MET A 253 -13.36 -17.32 -1.96
CA MET A 253 -14.26 -16.17 -1.83
C MET A 253 -15.27 -16.09 -2.97
N VAL A 254 -14.80 -16.21 -4.23
CA VAL A 254 -15.64 -16.07 -5.43
C VAL A 254 -16.57 -17.28 -5.65
N GLU A 255 -16.13 -18.50 -5.34
CA GLU A 255 -16.97 -19.70 -5.43
C GLU A 255 -18.18 -19.62 -4.49
N VAL A 256 -18.00 -18.98 -3.33
CA VAL A 256 -19.05 -18.81 -2.30
C VAL A 256 -19.90 -17.55 -2.52
N ASP A 257 -19.32 -16.52 -3.14
CA ASP A 257 -20.01 -15.26 -3.47
C ASP A 257 -19.55 -14.76 -4.85
N PRO A 258 -20.27 -15.13 -5.93
CA PRO A 258 -19.93 -14.74 -7.29
C PRO A 258 -19.94 -13.23 -7.53
N ASP A 259 -20.60 -12.43 -6.69
CA ASP A 259 -20.60 -10.96 -6.82
C ASP A 259 -19.26 -10.33 -6.40
N LEU A 260 -18.36 -11.13 -5.81
CA LEU A 260 -16.96 -10.77 -5.53
C LEU A 260 -16.03 -11.12 -6.70
N ALA A 261 -16.53 -11.71 -7.78
CA ALA A 261 -15.72 -11.94 -8.97
C ALA A 261 -15.24 -10.61 -9.58
N ARG A 262 -14.03 -10.63 -10.14
CA ARG A 262 -13.54 -9.53 -10.98
C ARG A 262 -14.52 -9.32 -12.13
N VAL A 263 -14.98 -8.08 -12.30
CA VAL A 263 -15.65 -7.65 -13.51
C VAL A 263 -14.58 -7.09 -14.43
N GLU A 264 -14.46 -7.65 -15.64
CA GLU A 264 -13.53 -7.13 -16.63
C GLU A 264 -13.92 -5.68 -16.96
N PRO A 265 -12.98 -4.72 -16.89
CA PRO A 265 -13.28 -3.37 -17.28
C PRO A 265 -13.65 -3.37 -18.76
N ALA A 266 -14.69 -2.61 -19.12
CA ALA A 266 -14.88 -2.27 -20.52
C ALA A 266 -13.63 -1.51 -20.98
N LEU A 267 -12.82 -2.11 -21.85
CA LEU A 267 -11.70 -1.40 -22.47
C LEU A 267 -12.25 -0.12 -23.09
N VAL A 268 -11.60 1.02 -22.83
CA VAL A 268 -11.98 2.30 -23.44
C VAL A 268 -11.76 2.17 -24.94
N ARG A 269 -12.79 1.82 -25.70
CA ARG A 269 -12.71 1.73 -27.15
C ARG A 269 -12.95 3.12 -27.74
N GLY A 270 -12.03 3.61 -28.57
CA GLY A 270 -12.19 4.87 -29.29
C GLY A 270 -10.88 5.59 -29.61
N PRO A 271 -10.96 6.71 -30.37
CA PRO A 271 -9.80 7.56 -30.66
C PRO A 271 -9.15 8.07 -29.37
N GLY A 272 -7.83 7.90 -29.25
CA GLY A 272 -7.07 8.34 -28.07
C GLY A 272 -6.84 7.28 -26.99
N ASN A 273 -7.31 6.03 -27.17
CA ASN A 273 -6.86 4.93 -26.33
C ASN A 273 -5.38 4.62 -26.61
N LEU A 274 -4.57 4.58 -25.55
CA LEU A 274 -3.15 4.24 -25.59
C LEU A 274 -2.88 2.76 -25.89
N PHE A 275 -3.92 1.91 -25.79
CA PHE A 275 -3.85 0.47 -26.00
C PHE A 275 -4.94 0.04 -27.01
N PRO A 276 -4.65 0.08 -28.34
CA PRO A 276 -5.61 -0.27 -29.39
C PRO A 276 -6.07 -1.73 -29.32
#